data_AF-A0A1V4JJ51-F1
#
_entry.id   AF-A0A1V4JJ51-F1
#
_cell.length_a   1.000
_cell.length_b   1.000
_cell.length_c   1.000
_cell.angle_alpha   90.00
_cell.angle_beta   90.00
_cell.angle_gamma   90.00
#
_symmetry.space_group_name_H-M   'P 1'
#
loop_
_entity.id
_entity.type
_entity.pdbx_description
1 polymer ?
#
loop_
_entity_poly.entity_id
_entity_poly.type
_entity_poly.pdbx_seq_one_letter_code
_entity_poly.pdbx_strand_id
1 'polypeptide(L)'
;MDQSVAIQESLEEGATCRTAVQGVLTAGDSVESRLLGLVETCGEHAIYVYTHRRMAIAAEDVCLERVIPITEDFVVEEVVLDDDLPVIGADVTVRLGSEADQLTVRLPFGSQTRTFLREVVRSIPVLKLNYLIKKW
;
A
#
# COMPACT_ATOMS: atom_id res chain seq x y z
N MET A 1 -13.89 -7.63 -10.28
CA MET A 1 -13.83 -8.19 -8.92
C MET A 1 -13.09 -7.17 -8.08
N ASP A 2 -13.62 -6.81 -6.92
CA ASP A 2 -13.05 -5.74 -6.07
C ASP A 2 -12.06 -6.35 -5.08
N GLN A 3 -10.79 -5.94 -5.19
CA GLN A 3 -9.71 -6.43 -4.35
C GLN A 3 -9.95 -6.15 -2.86
N SER A 4 -10.65 -5.05 -2.55
CA SER A 4 -10.97 -4.67 -1.18
C SER A 4 -11.93 -5.66 -0.51
N VAL A 5 -12.81 -6.32 -1.28
CA VAL A 5 -13.74 -7.33 -0.76
C VAL A 5 -12.97 -8.58 -0.33
N ALA A 6 -12.03 -9.05 -1.15
CA ALA A 6 -11.22 -10.23 -0.82
C ALA A 6 -10.39 -10.01 0.44
N ILE A 7 -9.84 -8.79 0.64
CA ILE A 7 -9.17 -8.43 1.87
C ILE A 7 -10.18 -8.41 3.02
N GLN A 8 -11.31 -7.72 2.88
CA GLN A 8 -12.31 -7.57 3.93
C GLN A 8 -12.83 -8.93 4.44
N GLU A 9 -13.03 -9.90 3.56
CA GLU A 9 -13.45 -11.27 3.92
C GLU A 9 -12.35 -12.06 4.65
N SER A 10 -11.08 -11.68 4.49
CA SER A 10 -9.94 -12.30 5.19
C SER A 10 -9.64 -11.68 6.56
N LEU A 11 -10.25 -10.53 6.88
CA LEU A 11 -9.98 -9.78 8.11
C LEU A 11 -10.74 -10.35 9.32
N GLU A 12 -10.18 -10.13 10.51
CA GLU A 12 -10.85 -10.44 11.78
C GLU A 12 -12.03 -9.49 12.06
N GLU A 13 -12.93 -9.93 12.92
CA GLU A 13 -14.12 -9.15 13.30
C GLU A 13 -13.72 -7.83 13.97
N GLY A 14 -14.21 -6.71 13.43
CA GLY A 14 -13.88 -5.35 13.88
C GLY A 14 -12.79 -4.65 13.07
N ALA A 15 -12.14 -5.33 12.13
CA ALA A 15 -11.23 -4.71 11.16
C ALA A 15 -11.96 -4.35 9.85
N THR A 16 -11.67 -3.17 9.31
CA THR A 16 -12.29 -2.66 8.08
C THR A 16 -11.23 -2.35 7.03
N CYS A 17 -11.35 -2.95 5.86
CA CYS A 17 -10.55 -2.60 4.69
C CYS A 17 -11.06 -1.30 4.07
N ARG A 18 -10.28 -0.23 4.15
CA ARG A 18 -10.62 1.09 3.60
C ARG A 18 -10.41 1.16 2.10
N THR A 19 -9.30 0.61 1.63
CA THR A 19 -8.93 0.60 0.21
C THR A 19 -7.88 -0.47 -0.03
N ALA A 20 -7.85 -0.99 -1.26
CA ALA A 20 -6.87 -1.98 -1.67
C ALA A 20 -6.29 -1.60 -3.03
N VAL A 21 -5.01 -1.92 -3.23
CA VAL A 21 -4.33 -1.76 -4.50
C VAL A 21 -3.38 -2.92 -4.72
N GLN A 22 -3.26 -3.37 -5.97
CA GLN A 22 -2.25 -4.34 -6.35
C GLN A 22 -1.00 -3.62 -6.82
N GLY A 23 0.14 -4.03 -6.28
CA GLY A 23 1.46 -3.52 -6.61
C GLY A 23 2.43 -4.64 -6.92
N VAL A 24 3.63 -4.23 -7.27
CA VAL A 24 4.78 -5.10 -7.52
C VAL A 24 5.88 -4.74 -6.53
N LEU A 25 6.33 -5.71 -5.72
CA LEU A 25 7.48 -5.47 -4.85
C LEU A 25 8.74 -5.34 -5.70
N THR A 26 9.56 -4.35 -5.33
CA THR A 26 10.83 -4.06 -6.02
C THR A 26 12.05 -4.60 -5.25
N ALA A 27 11.82 -5.48 -4.26
CA ALA A 27 12.88 -6.06 -3.45
C ALA A 27 13.58 -7.22 -4.19
N GLY A 28 14.72 -6.93 -4.82
CA GLY A 28 15.59 -7.91 -5.47
C GLY A 28 15.31 -8.13 -6.97
N ASP A 29 15.82 -9.23 -7.53
CA ASP A 29 15.73 -9.55 -8.98
C ASP A 29 14.36 -10.13 -9.40
N SER A 30 13.47 -10.40 -8.45
CA SER A 30 12.17 -11.03 -8.70
C SER A 30 11.03 -10.02 -8.66
N VAL A 31 10.34 -9.86 -9.78
CA VAL A 31 9.13 -9.04 -9.91
C VAL A 31 7.95 -9.82 -9.34
N GLU A 32 7.63 -9.58 -8.07
CA GLU A 32 6.53 -10.27 -7.41
C GLU A 32 5.33 -9.37 -7.14
N SER A 33 4.15 -9.78 -7.62
CA SER A 33 2.94 -9.04 -7.34
C SER A 33 2.47 -9.27 -5.91
N ARG A 34 2.04 -8.18 -5.26
CA ARG A 34 1.42 -8.17 -3.94
C ARG A 34 0.15 -7.37 -3.95
N LEU A 35 -0.76 -7.77 -3.09
CA LEU A 35 -1.97 -7.02 -2.80
C LEU A 35 -1.78 -6.25 -1.50
N LEU A 36 -2.00 -4.94 -1.53
CA LEU A 36 -1.87 -4.07 -0.38
C LEU A 36 -3.27 -3.60 0.03
N GLY A 37 -3.61 -3.77 1.30
CA GLY A 37 -4.84 -3.27 1.90
C GLY A 37 -4.53 -2.25 2.99
N LEU A 38 -5.19 -1.09 2.94
CA LEU A 38 -5.25 -0.19 4.09
C LEU A 38 -6.37 -0.68 5.00
N VAL A 39 -6.00 -1.12 6.20
CA VAL A 39 -6.93 -1.69 7.17
C VAL A 39 -6.97 -0.80 8.41
N GLU A 40 -8.18 -0.55 8.89
CA GLU A 40 -8.42 0.12 10.16
C GLU A 40 -8.95 -0.88 11.19
N THR A 41 -8.37 -0.84 12.39
CA THR A 41 -8.80 -1.64 13.54
C THR A 41 -8.86 -0.74 14.75
N CYS A 42 -10.04 -0.57 15.35
CA CYS A 42 -10.24 0.26 16.54
C CYS A 42 -9.70 1.72 16.43
N GLY A 43 -9.69 2.30 15.23
CA GLY A 43 -9.19 3.66 14.96
C GLY A 43 -7.69 3.74 14.63
N GLU A 44 -6.95 2.63 14.77
CA GLU A 44 -5.57 2.52 14.31
C GLU A 44 -5.53 2.00 12.88
N HIS A 45 -4.53 2.41 12.10
CA HIS A 45 -4.40 2.04 10.71
C HIS A 45 -3.12 1.26 10.45
N ALA A 46 -3.16 0.32 9.52
CA ALA A 46 -2.01 -0.45 9.09
C ALA A 46 -2.13 -0.86 7.63
N ILE A 47 -0.99 -1.06 6.98
CA ILE A 47 -0.90 -1.61 5.63
C ILE A 47 -0.71 -3.12 5.75
N TYR A 48 -1.70 -3.87 5.27
CA TYR A 48 -1.64 -5.32 5.19
C TYR A 48 -1.14 -5.70 3.81
N VAL A 49 -0.07 -6.49 3.75
CA VAL A 49 0.54 -6.99 2.52
C VAL A 49 0.18 -8.46 2.38
N TYR A 50 -0.48 -8.78 1.28
CA TYR A 50 -0.92 -10.13 0.95
C TYR A 50 -0.17 -10.68 -0.25
N THR A 51 0.22 -11.94 -0.13
CA THR A 51 0.54 -12.78 -1.29
C THR A 51 -0.75 -13.30 -1.90
N HIS A 52 -0.76 -13.51 -3.22
CA HIS A 52 -1.87 -14.15 -3.91
C HIS A 52 -1.35 -15.19 -4.89
N ARG A 53 -2.07 -16.32 -5.01
CA ARG A 53 -1.65 -17.44 -5.88
C ARG A 53 -2.26 -17.37 -7.29
N ARG A 54 -3.35 -16.61 -7.47
CA ARG A 54 -4.14 -16.59 -8.70
C ARG A 54 -4.51 -15.16 -9.10
N MET A 55 -4.65 -14.97 -10.41
CA MET A 55 -5.11 -13.70 -11.00
C MET A 55 -6.54 -13.31 -10.57
N ALA A 56 -7.37 -14.29 -10.17
CA ALA A 56 -8.65 -14.07 -9.52
C ALA A 56 -8.43 -14.10 -8.00
N ILE A 57 -8.64 -12.97 -7.34
CA ILE A 57 -8.34 -12.78 -5.93
C ILE A 57 -9.63 -12.95 -5.12
N ALA A 58 -9.88 -14.14 -4.60
CA ALA A 58 -10.87 -14.40 -3.55
C ALA A 58 -10.19 -14.44 -2.17
N ALA A 59 -10.96 -14.40 -1.08
CA ALA A 59 -10.44 -14.45 0.29
C ALA A 59 -9.55 -15.67 0.57
N GLU A 60 -9.87 -16.82 -0.02
CA GLU A 60 -9.09 -18.06 0.10
C GLU A 60 -7.77 -18.06 -0.70
N ASP A 61 -7.66 -17.18 -1.69
CA ASP A 61 -6.50 -17.07 -2.58
C ASP A 61 -5.45 -16.06 -2.07
N VAL A 62 -5.78 -15.30 -1.02
CA VAL A 62 -4.87 -14.33 -0.38
C VAL A 62 -4.33 -14.87 0.93
N CYS A 63 -3.05 -14.65 1.17
CA CYS A 63 -2.40 -14.99 2.44
C CYS A 63 -1.67 -13.75 2.96
N LEU A 64 -2.00 -13.35 4.19
CA LEU A 64 -1.34 -12.25 4.87
C LEU A 64 0.15 -12.59 5.06
N GLU A 65 1.01 -11.76 4.48
CA GLU A 65 2.46 -11.94 4.51
C GLU A 65 3.11 -10.99 5.52
N ARG A 66 2.65 -9.73 5.55
CA ARG A 66 3.20 -8.69 6.43
C ARG A 66 2.13 -7.70 6.84
N VAL A 67 2.24 -7.15 8.04
CA VAL A 67 1.46 -6.02 8.51
C VAL A 67 2.42 -4.90 8.89
N ILE A 68 2.26 -3.74 8.26
CA ILE A 68 3.08 -2.55 8.52
C ILE A 68 2.19 -1.52 9.22
N PRO A 69 2.36 -1.30 10.53
CA PRO A 69 1.54 -0.35 11.27
C PRO A 69 1.80 1.09 10.79
N ILE A 70 0.76 1.90 10.69
CA ILE A 70 0.89 3.34 10.38
C ILE A 70 1.04 4.09 11.71
N THR A 71 2.30 4.32 12.07
CA THR A 71 2.73 5.06 13.25
C THR A 71 3.09 6.52 12.92
N GLU A 72 3.46 7.32 13.91
CA GLU A 72 3.80 8.74 13.71
C GLU A 72 5.04 8.98 12.84
N ASP A 73 5.94 8.00 12.78
CA ASP A 73 7.15 7.98 11.96
C ASP A 73 6.94 7.33 10.59
N PHE A 74 5.70 6.92 10.26
CA PHE A 74 5.37 6.35 8.96
C PHE A 74 5.52 7.41 7.87
N VAL A 75 6.25 7.06 6.81
CA VAL A 75 6.49 7.92 5.65
C VAL A 75 6.01 7.27 4.36
N VAL A 76 5.58 8.12 3.43
CA VAL A 76 5.20 7.75 2.06
C VAL A 76 6.05 8.61 1.13
N GLU A 77 7.00 7.98 0.44
CA GLU A 77 7.94 8.68 -0.43
C GLU A 77 7.92 8.06 -1.83
N GLU A 78 7.80 8.89 -2.85
CA GLU A 78 8.02 8.46 -4.23
C GLU A 78 9.53 8.30 -4.46
N VAL A 79 9.93 7.13 -4.94
CA VAL A 79 11.32 6.79 -5.24
C VAL A 79 11.46 6.65 -6.75
N VAL A 80 12.28 7.51 -7.34
CA VAL A 80 12.69 7.36 -8.75
C VAL A 80 13.89 6.43 -8.78
N LEU A 81 13.75 5.27 -9.41
CA LEU A 81 14.88 4.38 -9.68
C LEU A 81 15.70 4.97 -10.85
N ASP A 82 17.03 4.83 -10.81
CA ASP A 82 17.95 5.48 -11.76
C ASP A 82 17.65 5.17 -13.25
N ASP A 83 16.92 4.08 -13.53
CA ASP A 83 16.50 3.66 -14.88
C ASP A 83 15.10 4.15 -15.33
N ASP A 84 14.30 4.74 -14.42
CA ASP A 84 12.95 5.21 -14.75
C ASP A 84 12.95 6.73 -15.04
N LEU A 85 12.90 7.09 -16.32
CA LEU A 85 12.55 8.46 -16.72
C LEU A 85 11.13 8.76 -16.25
N PRO A 86 10.87 9.83 -15.47
CA PRO A 86 9.52 10.16 -15.00
C PRO A 86 8.65 10.61 -16.18
N VAL A 87 7.96 9.66 -16.80
CA VAL A 87 6.98 9.90 -17.86
C VAL A 87 5.62 10.11 -17.19
N ILE A 88 4.92 11.19 -17.57
CA ILE A 88 3.57 11.47 -17.08
C ILE A 88 2.65 10.30 -17.48
N GLY A 89 2.06 9.64 -16.48
CA GLY A 89 1.22 8.45 -16.70
C GLY A 89 1.94 7.11 -16.53
N ALA A 90 3.22 7.11 -16.13
CA ALA A 90 3.94 5.90 -15.76
C ALA A 90 3.59 5.44 -14.33
N ASP A 91 3.83 4.15 -14.09
CA ASP A 91 3.74 3.54 -12.76
C ASP A 91 4.62 4.27 -11.76
N VAL A 92 4.16 4.34 -10.52
CA VAL A 92 4.83 5.08 -9.46
C VAL A 92 5.45 4.09 -8.48
N THR A 93 6.76 4.18 -8.29
CA THR A 93 7.44 3.44 -7.24
C THR A 93 7.39 4.25 -5.95
N VAL A 94 6.77 3.68 -4.92
CA VAL A 94 6.63 4.30 -3.62
C VAL A 94 7.30 3.45 -2.55
N ARG A 95 7.92 4.12 -1.59
CA ARG A 95 8.38 3.54 -0.34
C ARG A 95 7.43 3.93 0.77
N LEU A 96 6.90 2.92 1.45
CA LEU A 96 5.89 3.02 2.50
C LEU A 96 6.44 2.36 3.76
N GLY A 97 6.35 3.00 4.92
CA GLY A 97 6.76 2.37 6.17
C GLY A 97 7.42 3.30 7.17
N SER A 98 7.85 2.73 8.29
CA SER A 98 8.68 3.37 9.32
C SER A 98 10.16 3.07 9.08
N GLU A 99 11.08 3.68 9.84
CA GLU A 99 12.52 3.37 9.72
C GLU A 99 12.84 1.89 9.98
N ALA A 100 12.02 1.22 10.81
CA ALA A 100 12.19 -0.18 11.17
C ALA A 100 11.57 -1.18 10.17
N ASP A 101 10.49 -0.80 9.47
CA ASP A 101 9.81 -1.68 8.50
C ASP A 101 9.33 -0.87 7.29
N GLN A 102 10.10 -0.95 6.21
CA GLN A 102 9.83 -0.29 4.93
C GLN A 102 9.50 -1.29 3.84
N LEU A 103 8.62 -0.86 2.94
CA LEU A 103 8.20 -1.58 1.75
C LEU A 103 8.34 -0.69 0.54
N THR A 104 9.12 -1.12 -0.45
CA THR A 104 9.20 -0.44 -1.75
C THR A 104 8.36 -1.21 -2.77
N VAL A 105 7.29 -0.56 -3.23
CA VAL A 105 6.30 -1.13 -4.13
C VAL A 105 6.10 -0.22 -5.34
N ARG A 106 6.10 -0.82 -6.52
CA ARG A 106 5.69 -0.18 -7.77
C ARG A 106 4.19 -0.36 -7.93
N LEU A 107 3.46 0.75 -7.94
CA LEU A 107 2.01 0.79 -8.09
C LEU A 107 1.65 1.24 -9.52
N PRO A 108 0.64 0.61 -10.14
CA PRO A 108 0.23 0.97 -11.48
C PRO A 108 -0.30 2.41 -11.53
N PHE A 109 -0.04 3.14 -12.60
CA PHE A 109 -0.67 4.45 -12.77
C PHE A 109 -2.20 4.31 -12.81
N GLY A 110 -2.91 5.08 -11.97
CA GLY A 110 -4.36 5.07 -12.00
C GLY A 110 -5.04 5.77 -10.83
N SER A 111 -6.36 5.88 -10.93
CA SER A 111 -7.20 6.46 -9.89
C SER A 111 -7.21 5.63 -8.60
N GLN A 112 -7.08 4.31 -8.70
CA GLN A 112 -6.99 3.41 -7.54
C GLN A 112 -5.74 3.70 -6.72
N THR A 113 -4.56 3.74 -7.37
CA THR A 113 -3.28 4.09 -6.73
C THR A 113 -3.33 5.46 -6.06
N ARG A 114 -3.86 6.48 -6.74
CA ARG A 114 -4.02 7.83 -6.15
C ARG A 114 -4.95 7.83 -4.94
N THR A 115 -6.05 7.09 -5.02
CA THR A 115 -6.99 6.95 -3.90
C THR A 115 -6.33 6.25 -2.73
N PHE A 116 -5.63 5.14 -2.98
CA PHE A 116 -4.88 4.39 -1.98
C PHE A 116 -3.87 5.29 -1.26
N LEU A 117 -2.95 5.92 -2.00
CA LEU A 117 -1.92 6.78 -1.40
C LEU A 117 -2.51 7.94 -0.60
N ARG A 118 -3.60 8.56 -1.10
CA ARG A 118 -4.29 9.63 -0.38
C ARG A 118 -4.89 9.14 0.94
N GLU A 119 -5.52 7.98 0.96
CA GLU A 119 -6.08 7.42 2.19
C GLU A 119 -4.97 7.02 3.17
N VAL A 120 -3.88 6.41 2.69
CA VAL A 120 -2.71 6.11 3.54
C VAL A 120 -2.18 7.39 4.20
N VAL A 121 -1.97 8.46 3.44
CA VAL A 121 -1.49 9.74 3.98
C VAL A 121 -2.47 10.34 5.00
N ARG A 122 -3.78 10.18 4.79
CA ARG A 122 -4.81 10.64 5.75
C ARG A 122 -4.81 9.83 7.05
N SER A 123 -4.43 8.57 6.98
CA SER A 123 -4.33 7.67 8.13
C SER A 123 -3.08 7.91 8.97
N ILE A 124 -2.10 8.68 8.48
CA ILE A 124 -0.91 9.04 9.26
C ILE A 124 -1.30 10.06 10.35
N PRO A 125 -0.97 9.80 11.63
CA PRO A 125 -1.20 10.75 12.71
C PRO A 125 -0.51 12.12 12.44
N VAL A 126 -1.25 13.21 12.64
CA VAL A 126 -1.03 14.56 12.07
C VAL A 126 0.26 15.30 12.51
N LEU A 127 1.14 14.70 13.33
CA LEU A 127 2.30 15.42 13.89
C LEU A 127 3.35 15.89 12.85
N LYS A 128 3.28 15.48 11.57
CA LYS A 128 4.17 15.95 10.49
C LYS A 128 3.46 16.39 9.19
N LEU A 129 2.20 16.83 9.23
CA LEU A 129 1.50 17.33 8.03
C LEU A 129 2.18 18.57 7.39
N ASN A 130 3.12 19.23 8.08
CA ASN A 130 3.79 20.44 7.60
C ASN A 130 4.90 20.20 6.55
N TYR A 131 5.35 18.96 6.31
CA TYR A 131 6.47 18.70 5.38
C TYR A 131 6.09 17.98 4.07
N LEU A 132 4.90 17.35 3.99
CA LEU A 132 4.51 16.51 2.85
C LEU A 132 3.62 17.19 1.79
N ILE A 133 3.19 18.44 2.01
CA ILE A 133 2.34 19.20 1.05
C ILE A 133 3.18 19.90 -0.04
N LYS A 134 4.37 19.41 -0.36
CA LYS A 134 5.13 19.90 -1.53
C LYS A 134 5.20 18.80 -2.59
N LYS A 135 4.22 18.84 -3.51
CA LYS A 135 4.07 18.09 -4.78
C LYS A 135 3.05 16.94 -4.78
N TRP A 136 1.79 17.25 -4.51
CA TRP A 136 0.67 16.54 -5.12
C TRP A 136 -0.33 17.55 -5.67
#